data_AF-A0A7X4IUM3-F1
#
_entry.id   AF-A0A7X4IUM3-F1
#
_cell.length_a   1.000
_cell.length_b   1.000
_cell.length_c   1.000
_cell.angle_alpha   90.00
_cell.angle_beta   90.00
_cell.angle_gamma   90.00
#
_symmetry.space_group_name_H-M   'P 1'
#
loop_
_entity.id
_entity.type
_entity.pdbx_description
1 polymer ?
#
loop_
_entity_poly.entity_id
_entity_poly.type
_entity_poly.pdbx_seq_one_letter_code
_entity_poly.pdbx_strand_id
1 'polypeptide(L)'
;MVRIDAPDEALLAAVLMKLFSDRQNTVTPSAISWLARHMDRSFADAQCIVAELDARALAERRKVTRDLAAEVLDKHRDKGP
;
A
#
# COMPACT_ATOMS: atom_id res chain seq x y z
N MET A 1 -17.86 -6.59 21.48
CA MET A 1 -17.38 -5.77 20.34
C MET A 1 -15.89 -5.59 20.52
N VAL A 2 -15.08 -6.37 19.80
CA VAL A 2 -13.61 -6.34 19.90
C VAL A 2 -13.11 -5.43 18.78
N ARG A 3 -12.52 -4.28 19.15
CA ARG A 3 -11.79 -3.40 18.24
C ARG A 3 -10.31 -3.69 18.42
N ILE A 4 -9.81 -4.66 17.67
CA ILE A 4 -8.39 -4.80 17.37
C ILE A 4 -8.19 -3.93 16.12
N ASP A 5 -7.48 -2.82 16.25
CA ASP A 5 -7.30 -1.88 15.13
C ASP A 5 -5.83 -1.47 15.03
N ALA A 6 -5.23 -1.09 16.16
CA ALA A 6 -3.83 -0.71 16.22
C ALA A 6 -2.84 -1.82 15.82
N PRO A 7 -2.96 -3.08 16.28
CA PRO A 7 -1.99 -4.10 15.89
C PRO A 7 -2.23 -4.63 14.47
N ASP A 8 -3.46 -4.59 13.95
CA ASP A 8 -3.76 -4.94 12.56
C ASP A 8 -3.17 -3.90 11.59
N GLU A 9 -3.30 -2.61 11.89
CA GLU A 9 -2.68 -1.55 11.11
C GLU A 9 -1.14 -1.64 11.14
N ALA A 10 -0.57 -1.88 12.33
CA ALA A 10 0.88 -2.05 12.48
C ALA A 10 1.39 -3.28 11.71
N LEU A 11 0.64 -4.39 11.71
CA LEU A 11 0.96 -5.58 10.94
C LEU A 11 0.88 -5.31 9.44
N LEU A 12 -0.19 -4.65 8.96
CA LEU A 12 -0.32 -4.27 7.55
C LEU A 12 0.79 -3.32 7.12
N ALA A 13 1.15 -2.34 7.95
CA ALA A 13 2.28 -1.44 7.68
C ALA A 13 3.60 -2.21 7.56
N ALA A 14 3.86 -3.19 8.43
CA ALA A 14 5.05 -4.04 8.36
C ALA A 14 5.05 -4.93 7.09
N VAL A 15 3.90 -5.49 6.72
CA VAL A 15 3.73 -6.26 5.48
C VAL A 15 3.98 -5.38 4.26
N LEU A 16 3.39 -4.18 4.19
CA LEU A 16 3.62 -3.22 3.12
C LEU A 16 5.11 -2.84 3.01
N MET A 17 5.75 -2.55 4.14
CA MET A 17 7.19 -2.24 4.19
C MET A 17 8.02 -3.39 3.61
N LYS A 18 7.72 -4.63 4.00
CA LYS A 18 8.37 -5.82 3.46
C LYS A 18 8.14 -5.94 1.95
N LEU A 19 6.88 -5.85 1.49
CA LEU A 19 6.52 -6.02 0.08
C LEU A 19 7.19 -4.98 -0.84
N PHE A 20 7.31 -3.73 -0.40
CA PHE A 20 8.07 -2.72 -1.15
C PHE A 20 9.58 -2.99 -1.11
N SER A 21 10.11 -3.41 0.03
CA SER A 21 11.54 -3.74 0.18
C SER A 21 11.96 -4.93 -0.69
N ASP A 22 11.12 -5.98 -0.76
CA ASP A 22 11.33 -7.15 -1.61
C ASP A 22 11.42 -6.76 -3.10
N ARG A 23 10.78 -5.64 -3.49
CA ARG A 23 10.82 -5.06 -4.84
C ARG A 23 11.87 -3.95 -5.01
N GLN A 24 12.68 -3.69 -3.98
CA GLN A 24 13.69 -2.62 -3.95
C GLN A 24 13.11 -1.21 -4.19
N ASN A 25 11.80 -1.02 -3.95
CA ASN A 25 11.13 0.24 -4.23
C ASN A 25 11.25 1.20 -3.05
N THR A 26 11.58 2.47 -3.32
CA THR A 26 11.67 3.50 -2.29
C THR A 26 10.30 4.07 -2.01
N VAL A 27 9.73 3.73 -0.85
CA VAL A 27 8.42 4.20 -0.38
C VAL A 27 8.56 5.16 0.79
N THR A 28 7.75 6.22 0.80
CA THR A 28 7.73 7.16 1.94
C THR A 28 6.99 6.58 3.14
N PRO A 29 7.42 6.83 4.40
CA PRO A 29 6.70 6.37 5.58
C PRO A 29 5.24 6.81 5.60
N SER A 30 4.96 8.04 5.15
CA SER A 30 3.60 8.57 5.03
C SER A 30 2.72 7.79 4.05
N ALA A 31 3.29 7.21 2.98
CA ALA A 31 2.55 6.35 2.07
C ALA A 31 2.19 5.02 2.75
N ILE A 32 3.12 4.41 3.48
CA ILE A 32 2.87 3.16 4.22
C ILE A 32 1.74 3.35 5.24
N SER A 33 1.85 4.36 6.11
CA SER A 33 0.83 4.64 7.14
C SER A 33 -0.51 5.09 6.54
N TRP A 34 -0.51 5.66 5.33
CA TRP A 34 -1.75 6.01 4.66
C TRP A 34 -2.41 4.77 4.04
N LEU A 35 -1.65 3.94 3.32
CA LEU A 35 -2.14 2.69 2.74
C LEU A 35 -2.74 1.78 3.81
N ALA A 36 -2.00 1.49 4.89
CA ALA A 36 -2.47 0.61 5.98
C ALA A 36 -3.80 1.04 6.60
N ARG A 37 -4.14 2.35 6.54
CA ARG A 37 -5.40 2.91 7.05
C ARG A 37 -6.56 2.89 6.06
N HIS A 38 -6.29 2.83 4.77
CA HIS A 38 -7.31 3.03 3.73
C HIS A 38 -7.51 1.81 2.85
N MET A 39 -6.53 0.91 2.74
CA MET A 39 -6.72 -0.35 2.02
C MET A 39 -7.66 -1.30 2.77
N ASP A 40 -8.15 -2.34 2.10
CA ASP A 40 -8.85 -3.42 2.79
C ASP A 40 -7.88 -4.19 3.68
N ARG A 41 -8.36 -4.72 4.81
CA ARG A 41 -7.50 -5.44 5.78
C ARG A 41 -7.21 -6.87 5.31
N SER A 42 -6.62 -7.00 4.13
CA SER A 42 -6.28 -8.26 3.48
C SER A 42 -4.87 -8.22 2.89
N PHE A 43 -4.12 -9.32 3.07
CA PHE A 43 -2.80 -9.45 2.47
C PHE A 43 -2.86 -9.61 0.94
N ALA A 44 -3.97 -10.08 0.38
CA ALA A 44 -4.15 -10.13 -1.06
C ALA A 44 -4.22 -8.71 -1.65
N ASP A 45 -5.01 -7.84 -1.01
CA ASP A 45 -5.14 -6.43 -1.40
C ASP A 45 -3.79 -5.70 -1.31
N ALA A 46 -3.02 -5.96 -0.24
CA ALA A 46 -1.69 -5.39 -0.07
C ALA A 46 -0.74 -5.76 -1.23
N GLN A 47 -0.79 -7.02 -1.67
CA GLN A 47 0.04 -7.48 -2.77
C GLN A 47 -0.35 -6.84 -4.10
N CYS A 48 -1.65 -6.73 -4.39
CA CYS A 48 -2.14 -6.08 -5.61
C CYS A 48 -1.76 -4.59 -5.64
N ILE A 49 -2.07 -3.84 -4.58
CA ILE A 49 -1.77 -2.42 -4.51
C ILE A 49 -0.26 -2.16 -4.63
N VAL A 50 0.58 -2.95 -3.94
CA VAL A 50 2.04 -2.81 -4.04
C VAL A 50 2.53 -3.10 -5.46
N ALA A 51 1.99 -4.12 -6.13
CA ALA A 51 2.37 -4.43 -7.52
C ALA A 51 1.98 -3.30 -8.49
N GLU A 52 0.79 -2.72 -8.33
CA GLU A 52 0.35 -1.59 -9.15
C GLU A 52 1.20 -0.33 -8.90
N LEU A 53 1.52 -0.05 -7.63
CA LEU A 53 2.37 1.08 -7.26
C LEU A 53 3.79 0.91 -7.77
N ASP A 54 4.33 -0.30 -7.71
CA ASP A 54 5.65 -0.62 -8.22
C ASP A 54 5.75 -0.39 -9.73
N ALA A 55 4.79 -0.93 -10.48
CA ALA A 55 4.71 -0.74 -11.93
C ALA A 55 4.63 0.75 -12.31
N ARG A 56 3.80 1.54 -11.61
CA ARG A 56 3.68 2.99 -11.84
C ARG A 56 4.95 3.76 -11.46
N ALA A 57 5.52 3.46 -10.30
CA ALA A 57 6.76 4.09 -9.82
C ALA A 57 7.92 3.85 -10.78
N LEU A 58 8.04 2.64 -11.30
CA LEU A 58 9.04 2.27 -12.30
C LEU A 58 8.81 3.00 -13.63
N ALA A 59 7.56 3.03 -14.12
CA ALA A 59 7.20 3.71 -15.36
C ALA A 59 7.45 5.24 -15.30
N GLU A 60 7.11 5.86 -14.16
CA GLU A 60 7.29 7.31 -13.93
C GLU A 60 8.70 7.65 -13.40
N ARG A 61 9.57 6.65 -13.16
CA ARG A 61 10.91 6.79 -12.57
C ARG A 61 10.92 7.64 -11.29
N ARG A 62 9.97 7.39 -10.40
CA ARG A 62 9.80 8.14 -9.15
C ARG A 62 9.57 7.21 -7.97
N LYS A 63 9.85 7.73 -6.78
CA LYS A 63 9.53 7.07 -5.50
C LYS A 63 8.01 6.96 -5.27
N VAL A 64 7.61 5.96 -4.48
CA VAL A 64 6.22 5.80 -4.03
C VAL A 64 5.90 6.82 -2.92
N THR A 65 5.13 7.84 -3.26
CA THR A 65 4.64 8.89 -2.35
C THR A 65 3.20 8.61 -1.92
N ARG A 66 2.74 9.32 -0.89
CA ARG A 66 1.34 9.27 -0.45
C ARG A 66 0.38 9.60 -1.59
N ASP A 67 0.69 10.61 -2.40
CA ASP A 67 -0.20 11.02 -3.51
C ASP A 67 -0.34 9.91 -4.55
N LEU A 68 0.78 9.27 -4.94
CA LEU A 68 0.74 8.13 -5.86
C LEU A 68 -0.03 6.94 -5.26
N ALA A 69 0.15 6.67 -3.97
CA ALA A 69 -0.61 5.66 -3.24
C ALA A 69 -2.12 5.94 -3.25
N ALA A 70 -2.52 7.19 -3.07
CA ALA A 70 -3.92 7.60 -3.13
C ALA A 70 -4.52 7.42 -4.53
N GLU A 71 -3.82 7.83 -5.57
CA GLU A 71 -4.26 7.64 -6.95
C GLU A 71 -4.45 6.16 -7.33
N VAL A 72 -3.52 5.29 -6.90
CA VAL A 72 -3.62 3.85 -7.19
C VAL A 72 -4.77 3.23 -6.40
N LEU A 73 -4.89 3.54 -5.11
CA LEU A 73 -5.95 2.97 -4.28
C LEU A 73 -7.35 3.38 -4.75
N ASP A 74 -7.50 4.63 -5.20
CA ASP A 74 -8.76 5.13 -5.78
C ASP A 74 -9.15 4.32 -7.04
N LYS A 75 -8.21 4.12 -7.96
CA LYS A 75 -8.42 3.29 -9.17
C LYS A 75 -8.62 1.81 -8.86
N HIS A 76 -7.94 1.28 -7.85
CA HIS A 76 -8.07 -0.11 -7.44
C HIS A 76 -9.49 -0.43 -6.97
N ARG A 77 -10.10 0.50 -6.22
CA ARG A 77 -11.49 0.39 -5.74
C ARG A 77 -12.52 0.49 -6.86
N ASP A 78 -12.28 1.34 -7.87
CA ASP A 78 -13.17 1.50 -9.03
C ASP A 78 -13.27 0.24 -9.89
N LYS A 79 -12.18 -0.54 -9.96
CA LYS A 79 -12.14 -1.76 -10.80
C LYS A 79 -12.99 -2.91 -10.27
N GLY A 80 -13.41 -2.88 -9.00
CA GLY A 80 -14.03 -4.03 -8.33
C GLY A 80 -13.07 -5.24 -8.23
N PRO A 81 -13.29 -6.18 -7.29
CA PRO A 81 -12.48 -7.39 -7.19
C PRO A 81 -12.58 -8.29 -8.42
#